data_AF-A0A841SAF9-F1
#
_entry.id   AF-A0A841SAF9-F1
#
_cell.length_a   1.000
_cell.length_b   1.000
_cell.length_c   1.000
_cell.angle_alpha   90.00
_cell.angle_beta   90.00
_cell.angle_gamma   90.00
#
_symmetry.space_group_name_H-M   'P 1'
#
loop_
_entity.id
_entity.type
_entity.pdbx_description
1 polymer ?
#
loop_
_entity_poly.entity_id
_entity_poly.type
_entity_poly.pdbx_seq_one_letter_code
_entity_poly.pdbx_strand_id
1 'polypeptide(L)'
;MAVAGCADVAGCVLHTDRGSQFRSRKFVQALGRHGLVGSLGRVGAAGDNAAMESFFALLQNNVLDRRIWSTRDELRIAIVAWIERTTTAADAKPPSAD
;
A
#
# COMPACT_ATOMS: atom_id res chain seq x y z
N MET A 1 1.36 -3.11 -3.94
CA MET A 1 2.13 -1.90 -4.22
C MET A 1 3.20 -1.79 -3.15
N ALA A 2 4.38 -2.32 -3.43
CA ALA A 2 5.56 -2.15 -2.61
C ALA A 2 6.60 -1.44 -3.48
N VAL A 3 7.26 -0.42 -2.91
CA VAL A 3 8.43 0.22 -3.51
C VAL A 3 9.62 -0.25 -2.70
N ALA A 4 10.48 -1.07 -3.28
CA ALA A 4 11.76 -1.41 -2.67
C ALA A 4 12.69 -0.19 -2.79
N GLY A 5 13.29 0.20 -1.65
CA GLY A 5 13.77 1.54 -1.38
C GLY A 5 14.80 2.12 -2.36
N CYS A 6 14.62 3.40 -2.66
CA CYS A 6 15.70 4.34 -2.96
C CYS A 6 15.16 5.77 -2.82
N ALA A 7 15.98 6.71 -2.34
CA ALA A 7 15.65 8.13 -2.23
C ALA A 7 15.46 8.82 -3.61
N ASP A 8 15.84 8.12 -4.69
CA ASP A 8 15.52 8.40 -6.07
C ASP A 8 14.72 7.21 -6.65
N VAL A 9 13.49 7.46 -7.09
CA VAL A 9 12.57 6.42 -7.56
C VAL A 9 12.81 6.01 -9.02
N ALA A 10 13.71 6.69 -9.71
CA ALA A 10 14.10 6.32 -11.07
C ALA A 10 14.75 4.93 -11.07
N GLY A 11 14.21 4.01 -11.88
CA GLY A 11 14.63 2.62 -11.96
C GLY A 11 13.95 1.67 -10.97
N CYS A 12 13.15 2.18 -10.01
CA CYS A 12 12.37 1.31 -9.12
C CYS A 12 11.30 0.54 -9.90
N VAL A 13 11.16 -0.74 -9.56
CA VAL A 13 10.11 -1.61 -10.12
C VAL A 13 8.85 -1.48 -9.29
N LEU A 14 7.77 -1.00 -9.90
CA LEU A 14 6.46 -0.93 -9.27
C LEU A 14 5.66 -2.19 -9.60
N HIS A 15 5.45 -3.01 -8.58
CA HIS A 15 4.61 -4.21 -8.68
C HIS A 15 3.13 -3.85 -8.44
N THR A 16 2.29 -4.10 -9.44
CA THR A 16 0.85 -3.92 -9.36
C THR A 16 0.09 -5.13 -9.90
N ASP A 17 -1.14 -5.33 -9.40
CA ASP A 17 -2.07 -6.26 -9.99
C ASP A 17 -2.58 -5.77 -11.38
N ARG A 18 -3.44 -6.57 -12.02
CA ARG A 18 -3.98 -6.31 -13.38
C ARG A 18 -5.28 -5.51 -13.40
N GLY A 19 -5.62 -4.84 -12.31
CA GLY A 19 -6.75 -3.92 -12.19
C GLY A 19 -6.75 -2.92 -13.34
N SER A 20 -7.95 -2.56 -13.79
CA SER A 20 -8.12 -1.66 -14.94
C SER A 20 -7.45 -0.30 -14.71
N GLN A 21 -7.37 0.16 -13.46
CA GLN A 21 -6.66 1.37 -13.05
C GLN A 21 -5.16 1.33 -13.39
N PHE A 22 -4.51 0.18 -13.18
CA PHE A 22 -3.06 -0.02 -13.41
C PHE A 22 -2.72 -0.31 -14.89
N ARG A 23 -3.74 -0.55 -15.72
CA ARG A 23 -3.61 -0.65 -17.18
C ARG A 23 -3.96 0.65 -17.90
N SER A 24 -4.41 1.68 -17.18
CA SER A 24 -4.80 2.94 -17.78
C SER A 24 -3.59 3.68 -18.39
N ARG A 25 -3.81 4.39 -19.50
CA ARG A 25 -2.78 5.23 -20.12
C ARG A 25 -2.19 6.26 -19.16
N LYS A 26 -3.04 6.82 -18.28
CA LYS A 26 -2.63 7.78 -17.25
C LYS A 26 -1.60 7.16 -16.29
N PHE A 27 -1.82 5.92 -15.88
CA PHE A 27 -0.91 5.21 -14.99
C PHE A 27 0.44 4.92 -15.67
N VAL A 28 0.43 4.41 -16.89
CA VAL A 28 1.67 4.16 -17.66
C VAL A 28 2.46 5.45 -17.89
N GLN A 29 1.79 6.57 -18.19
CA GLN A 29 2.45 7.87 -18.30
C GLN A 29 3.06 8.34 -16.98
N ALA A 30 2.38 8.12 -15.85
CA ALA A 30 2.92 8.46 -14.54
C ALA A 30 4.20 7.67 -14.23
N LEU A 31 4.25 6.38 -14.58
CA LEU A 31 5.46 5.57 -14.42
C LEU A 31 6.63 6.14 -15.23
N GLY A 32 6.41 6.44 -16.51
CA GLY A 32 7.44 7.03 -17.37
C GLY A 32 7.94 8.39 -16.86
N ARG A 33 7.05 9.24 -16.33
CA ARG A 33 7.41 10.55 -15.77
C ARG A 33 8.31 10.46 -14.53
N HIS A 34 8.19 9.38 -13.76
CA HIS A 34 8.98 9.16 -12.55
C HIS A 34 10.14 8.16 -12.75
N GLY A 35 10.40 7.75 -14.00
CA GLY A 35 11.45 6.77 -14.31
C GLY A 35 11.17 5.37 -13.73
N LEU A 36 9.92 5.08 -13.36
CA LEU A 36 9.52 3.82 -12.76
C LEU A 36 9.28 2.75 -13.82
N VAL A 37 9.68 1.52 -13.52
CA VAL A 37 9.41 0.35 -14.36
C VAL A 37 8.19 -0.38 -13.81
N GLY A 38 7.10 -0.42 -14.58
CA GLY A 38 5.91 -1.17 -14.20
C GLY A 38 6.10 -2.67 -14.39
N SER A 39 5.98 -3.45 -13.32
CA SER A 39 5.84 -4.91 -13.40
C SER A 39 4.38 -5.27 -13.10
N LEU A 40 3.64 -5.56 -14.17
CA LEU A 40 2.28 -6.11 -14.06
C LEU A 40 2.43 -7.60 -13.76
N GLY A 41 2.00 -8.03 -12.57
CA GLY A 41 2.18 -9.42 -12.12
C GLY A 41 1.82 -10.46 -13.18
N ARG A 42 2.60 -11.55 -13.23
CA ARG A 42 2.36 -12.69 -14.13
C ARG A 42 0.96 -13.28 -13.87
N VAL A 43 0.30 -13.82 -14.90
CA VAL A 43 -0.96 -14.57 -14.72
C VAL A 43 -0.74 -15.66 -13.66
N GLY A 44 -1.50 -15.62 -12.56
CA GLY A 44 -1.40 -16.59 -11.47
C GLY A 44 -0.39 -16.28 -10.36
N ALA A 45 0.33 -15.15 -10.41
CA ALA A 45 1.20 -14.71 -9.31
C ALA A 45 0.39 -13.91 -8.28
N ALA A 46 -0.40 -14.61 -7.46
CA ALA A 46 -1.09 -14.01 -6.31
C ALA A 46 -0.13 -13.36 -5.28
N GLY A 47 1.17 -13.72 -5.33
CA GLY A 47 2.19 -13.20 -4.43
C GLY A 47 2.47 -11.70 -4.57
N ASP A 48 2.38 -11.14 -5.79
CA ASP A 48 2.75 -9.73 -6.03
C ASP A 48 1.76 -8.74 -5.39
N ASN A 49 0.53 -9.18 -5.15
CA ASN A 49 -0.52 -8.41 -4.49
C ASN A 49 -0.83 -8.87 -3.07
N ALA A 50 -0.30 -10.02 -2.64
CA ALA A 50 -0.59 -10.62 -1.32
C ALA A 50 -0.33 -9.64 -0.16
N ALA A 51 0.73 -8.81 -0.25
CA ALA A 51 1.02 -7.80 0.77
C ALA A 51 -0.06 -6.71 0.85
N MET A 52 -0.59 -6.26 -0.28
CA MET A 52 -1.69 -5.28 -0.29
C MET A 52 -3.01 -5.92 0.12
N GLU A 53 -3.27 -7.14 -0.33
CA GLU A 53 -4.47 -7.90 0.08
C GLU A 53 -4.49 -8.10 1.59
N SER A 54 -3.33 -8.46 2.17
CA SER A 54 -3.16 -8.56 3.62
C SER A 54 -3.37 -7.22 4.31
N PHE A 55 -2.82 -6.13 3.76
CA PHE A 55 -3.05 -4.78 4.29
C PHE A 55 -4.53 -4.39 4.28
N PHE A 56 -5.25 -4.62 3.17
CA PHE A 56 -6.67 -4.30 3.08
C PHE A 56 -7.52 -5.18 3.99
N ALA A 57 -7.19 -6.46 4.14
CA ALA A 57 -7.83 -7.35 5.09
C ALA A 57 -7.63 -6.85 6.54
N LEU A 58 -6.40 -6.41 6.89
CA LEU A 58 -6.12 -5.83 8.20
C LEU A 58 -6.90 -4.52 8.41
N LEU A 59 -6.95 -3.64 7.41
CA LEU A 59 -7.70 -2.39 7.48
C LEU A 59 -9.20 -2.64 7.68
N GLN A 60 -9.75 -3.61 6.94
CA GLN A 60 -11.15 -3.98 7.05
C GLN A 60 -11.48 -4.51 8.46
N ASN A 61 -10.73 -5.51 8.93
CA ASN A 61 -10.95 -6.12 10.24
C ASN A 61 -10.71 -5.16 11.42
N ASN A 62 -9.76 -4.23 11.28
CA ASN A 62 -9.36 -3.35 12.39
C ASN A 62 -10.03 -1.98 12.40
N VAL A 63 -10.61 -1.54 11.28
CA VAL A 63 -11.22 -0.21 11.17
C VAL A 63 -12.65 -0.30 10.64
N LEU A 64 -12.84 -0.87 9.44
CA LEU A 64 -14.14 -0.83 8.77
C LEU A 64 -15.21 -1.62 9.52
N ASP A 65 -14.88 -2.85 9.94
CA ASP A 65 -15.86 -3.77 10.52
C ASP A 65 -16.01 -3.58 12.04
N ARG A 66 -15.22 -2.69 12.65
CA ARG A 66 -15.25 -2.48 14.11
C ARG A 66 -16.47 -1.72 14.61
N ARG A 67 -17.04 -0.85 13.79
CA ARG A 67 -18.26 -0.08 14.13
C ARG A 67 -18.89 0.52 12.89
N ILE A 68 -20.15 0.90 13.03
CA ILE A 68 -20.85 1.71 12.02
C ILE A 68 -20.34 3.16 12.15
N TRP A 69 -19.94 3.74 11.01
CA TRP A 69 -19.44 5.11 10.93
C TRP A 69 -20.58 6.04 10.50
N SER A 70 -20.79 7.14 11.21
CA SER A 70 -21.88 8.07 10.91
C SER A 70 -21.54 9.01 9.75
N THR A 71 -20.25 9.30 9.55
CA THR A 71 -19.80 10.16 8.45
C THR A 71 -18.53 9.61 7.78
N ARG A 72 -18.31 10.02 6.53
CA ARG A 72 -17.09 9.68 5.80
C ARG A 72 -15.84 10.30 6.43
N ASP A 73 -15.96 11.49 7.02
CA ASP A 73 -14.83 12.18 7.65
C ASP A 73 -14.38 11.49 8.94
N GLU A 74 -15.33 11.00 9.73
CA GLU A 74 -15.04 10.18 10.91
C GLU A 74 -14.28 8.91 10.54
N LEU A 75 -14.76 8.20 9.50
CA LEU A 75 -14.07 7.03 8.98
C LEU A 75 -12.66 7.38 8.46
N ARG A 76 -12.51 8.48 7.72
CA ARG A 76 -11.22 8.94 7.20
C ARG A 76 -10.21 9.17 8.34
N ILE A 77 -10.61 9.85 9.40
CA ILE A 77 -9.74 10.10 10.57
C ILE A 77 -9.31 8.78 11.20
N ALA A 78 -10.23 7.83 11.35
CA ALA A 78 -9.92 6.53 11.93
C ALA A 78 -8.95 5.70 11.07
N ILE A 79 -9.11 5.73 9.75
CA ILE A 79 -8.20 5.08 8.81
C ILE A 79 -6.79 5.67 8.96
N VAL A 80 -6.65 7.00 8.92
CA VAL A 80 -5.35 7.67 9.05
C VAL A 80 -4.69 7.32 10.39
N ALA A 81 -5.43 7.46 11.50
CA ALA A 81 -4.91 7.15 12.83
C ALA A 81 -4.53 5.67 13.01
N TRP A 82 -5.17 4.74 12.29
CA TRP A 82 -4.80 3.34 12.31
C TRP A 82 -3.55 3.06 11.47
N ILE A 83 -3.44 3.67 10.29
CA ILE A 83 -2.24 3.56 9.44
C ILE A 83 -1.02 4.11 10.18
N GLU A 84 -1.09 5.33 10.73
CA GLU A 84 0.03 5.95 11.45
C GLU A 84 0.50 5.11 12.64
N ARG A 85 -0.44 4.49 13.38
CA ARG A 85 -0.12 3.60 14.49
C ARG A 85 0.57 2.32 14.02
N THR A 86 0.09 1.70 12.95
CA THR A 86 0.65 0.44 12.45
C THR A 86 2.01 0.62 11.78
N THR A 87 2.25 1.74 11.10
CA THR A 87 3.55 2.05 10.51
C THR A 87 4.57 2.50 11.55
N THR A 88 4.19 3.36 12.49
CA THR A 88 5.11 3.84 13.54
C THR A 88 5.49 2.71 14.53
N ALA A 89 4.57 1.79 14.80
CA ALA A 89 4.85 0.63 15.64
C ALA A 89 5.84 -0.37 14.99
N ALA A 90 5.94 -0.39 13.65
CA ALA A 90 6.90 -1.24 12.95
C ALA A 90 8.35 -0.73 13.06
N ASP A 91 8.54 0.57 13.33
CA ASP A 91 9.86 1.21 13.51
C ASP A 91 10.32 1.28 14.98
N ALA A 92 9.50 0.79 15.92
CA ALA A 92 9.87 0.74 17.33
C ALA A 92 10.90 -0.38 17.58
N LYS A 93 12.19 -0.06 17.45
CA LYS A 93 13.30 -0.87 17.97
C LYS A 93 13.01 -1.17 19.45
N PRO A 94 12.99 -2.45 19.90
CA PRO A 94 12.84 -2.74 21.32
C PRO A 94 13.95 -2.02 22.09
N PRO A 95 13.68 -1.42 23.26
CA PRO A 95 14.72 -0.80 24.05
C PRO A 95 15.81 -1.84 24.31
N SER A 96 17.05 -1.52 23.93
CA SER A 96 18.19 -2.31 24.34
C SER A 96 18.19 -2.36 25.86
N ALA A 97 17.96 -3.54 26.42
CA ALA A 97 18.21 -3.78 27.82
C ALA A 97 19.74 -3.83 27.99
N ASP A 98 20.30 -2.71 28.47
CA ASP A 98 21.57 -2.72 29.21
C ASP A 98 21.30 -3.05 30.68
#